data_AF-A0A923XUA6-F1
#
_entry.id   AF-A0A923XUA6-F1
#
_cell.length_a   1.000
_cell.length_b   1.000
_cell.length_c   1.000
_cell.angle_alpha   90.00
_cell.angle_beta   90.00
_cell.angle_gamma   90.00
#
_symmetry.space_group_name_H-M   'P 1'
#
loop_
_entity.id
_entity.type
_entity.pdbx_description
1 polymer ?
#
loop_
_entity_poly.entity_id
_entity_poly.type
_entity_poly.pdbx_seq_one_letter_code
_entity_poly.pdbx_strand_id
1 'polypeptide(L)'
;PWIWTFRIKSPLYEDSFFKKYPELIARRGTYKFEDREPLFLSPAEPKARTLILRMLRTMAIDYKIDGLLLDYIRYDETLGDDLLTKKYFREYFINKYHQEPPINIKKDSPFFNEFQLWREEQVTIMVKAVKRQLTNINPEIKIGAAIFRTEREGRLLKMQDWRHWSNNQYINFLCPMLYTDNNKELNEWINSETDNNTRFDYIYPSLGAHRFYSADDFYHEVGLLHQRNIPGMNIFSLLHLGVENLPDLAHGIFRKPAYLPEKSTINSVKLILSDTENWLRKISKLESLSGFGKIKNIIYKIVQTNSGLHPNNKDQYNVNELKKEISDIKKYTQSANKNENIPELLIPEIIEPLDYILRLIEIDSHKKETKNDYFPSTSPSTIKR
;
A
#
# COMPACT_ATOMS: atom_id res chain seq x y z
N PRO A 1 -13.82 0.74 4.00
CA PRO A 1 -14.10 2.19 4.14
C PRO A 1 -12.83 3.04 3.96
N TRP A 2 -12.92 4.21 3.31
CA TRP A 2 -11.83 5.20 3.26
C TRP A 2 -12.10 6.29 4.30
N ILE A 3 -11.20 6.46 5.27
CA ILE A 3 -11.45 7.25 6.47
C ILE A 3 -10.38 8.31 6.66
N TRP A 4 -10.80 9.56 6.83
CA TRP A 4 -9.93 10.63 7.30
C TRP A 4 -9.64 10.45 8.79
N THR A 5 -8.37 10.44 9.17
CA THR A 5 -7.98 10.25 10.57
C THR A 5 -7.78 11.58 11.26
N PHE A 6 -6.75 12.36 10.90
CA PHE A 6 -6.44 13.62 11.58
C PHE A 6 -6.99 14.83 10.86
N ARG A 7 -7.17 14.79 9.53
CA ARG A 7 -7.88 15.86 8.82
C ARG A 7 -9.37 15.79 9.16
N ILE A 8 -9.94 16.91 9.56
CA ILE A 8 -11.36 17.00 9.91
C ILE A 8 -12.14 17.88 8.92
N LYS A 9 -11.51 18.93 8.37
CA LYS A 9 -12.20 19.86 7.49
C LYS A 9 -12.04 19.51 6.02
N SER A 10 -13.18 19.33 5.36
CA SER A 10 -13.29 19.26 3.91
C SER A 10 -13.36 20.67 3.31
N PRO A 11 -12.77 20.93 2.13
CA PRO A 11 -12.89 22.24 1.49
C PRO A 11 -14.32 22.53 1.00
N LEU A 12 -15.21 21.53 1.02
CA LEU A 12 -16.55 21.61 0.43
C LEU A 12 -17.70 21.72 1.46
N TYR A 13 -17.44 21.58 2.76
CA TYR A 13 -18.50 21.50 3.77
C TYR A 13 -18.14 22.24 5.07
N GLU A 14 -19.13 22.89 5.70
CA GLU A 14 -19.02 23.39 7.06
C GLU A 14 -18.82 22.24 8.05
N ASP A 15 -17.83 22.37 8.94
CA ASP A 15 -17.38 21.24 9.75
C ASP A 15 -17.92 21.31 11.18
N SER A 16 -18.79 20.35 11.52
CA SER A 16 -19.37 20.21 12.86
C SER A 16 -18.35 19.77 13.92
N PHE A 17 -17.25 19.14 13.50
CA PHE A 17 -16.24 18.62 14.41
C PHE A 17 -15.47 19.75 15.11
N PHE A 18 -15.06 20.77 14.35
CA PHE A 18 -14.37 21.95 14.87
C PHE A 18 -15.20 22.67 15.95
N LYS A 19 -16.50 22.83 15.72
CA LYS A 19 -17.41 23.49 16.67
C LYS A 19 -17.52 22.71 17.99
N LYS A 20 -17.40 21.37 17.93
CA LYS A 20 -17.60 20.49 19.09
C LYS A 20 -16.32 20.24 19.91
N TYR A 21 -15.17 20.18 19.25
CA TYR A 21 -13.88 19.87 19.89
C TYR A 21 -12.76 20.85 19.48
N PRO A 22 -12.95 22.16 19.69
CA PRO A 22 -11.98 23.18 19.27
C PRO A 22 -10.60 23.05 19.94
N GLU A 23 -10.53 22.40 21.11
CA GLU A 23 -9.33 22.18 21.92
C GLU A 23 -8.38 21.11 21.36
N LEU A 24 -8.86 20.24 20.46
CA LEU A 24 -8.08 19.13 19.90
C LEU A 24 -7.33 19.51 18.61
N ILE A 25 -7.54 20.72 18.13
CA ILE A 25 -7.04 21.21 16.84
C ILE A 25 -5.55 21.52 16.93
N ALA A 26 -4.80 21.13 15.88
CA ALA A 26 -3.42 21.56 15.67
C ALA A 26 -3.39 23.06 15.28
N ARG A 27 -3.34 23.95 16.28
CA ARG A 27 -3.32 25.41 16.07
C ARG A 27 -1.91 25.97 16.12
N ARG A 28 -1.59 26.86 15.18
CA ARG A 28 -0.34 27.65 15.17
C ARG A 28 -0.54 28.98 15.91
N GLY A 29 -0.34 29.02 17.23
CA GLY A 29 -0.34 30.28 17.98
C GLY A 29 -1.58 31.17 17.73
N THR A 30 -1.35 32.43 17.37
CA THR A 30 -2.39 33.44 17.07
C THR A 30 -2.96 33.37 15.66
N TYR A 31 -2.57 32.36 14.87
CA TYR A 31 -3.01 32.21 13.50
C TYR A 31 -4.52 31.98 13.42
N LYS A 32 -5.19 32.79 12.60
CA LYS A 32 -6.61 32.60 12.26
C LYS A 32 -6.67 31.76 10.99
N PHE A 33 -7.31 30.60 11.08
CA PHE A 33 -7.54 29.75 9.91
C PHE A 33 -8.41 30.47 8.89
N GLU A 34 -8.02 30.39 7.62
CA GLU A 34 -8.88 30.82 6.53
C GLU A 34 -9.96 29.75 6.24
N ASP A 35 -11.09 30.17 5.67
CA ASP A 35 -12.22 29.27 5.42
C ASP A 35 -11.89 28.10 4.48
N ARG A 36 -10.86 28.23 3.64
CA ARG A 36 -10.45 27.18 2.69
C ARG A 36 -9.30 26.30 3.18
N GLU A 37 -8.67 26.63 4.29
CA GLU A 37 -7.56 25.84 4.80
C GLU A 37 -8.02 24.52 5.42
N PRO A 38 -7.25 23.44 5.21
CA PRO A 38 -7.54 22.19 5.88
C PRO A 38 -7.31 22.34 7.39
N LEU A 39 -8.18 21.72 8.18
CA LEU A 39 -8.02 21.64 9.64
C LEU A 39 -7.69 20.21 10.03
N PHE A 40 -6.76 20.10 10.98
CA PHE A 40 -6.31 18.83 11.51
C PHE A 40 -6.40 18.80 13.03
N LEU A 41 -6.68 17.63 13.57
CA LEU A 41 -6.38 17.31 14.96
C LEU A 41 -4.88 17.08 15.11
N SER A 42 -4.32 17.49 16.25
CA SER A 42 -2.90 17.23 16.51
C SER A 42 -2.68 15.75 16.79
N PRO A 43 -1.83 15.04 16.02
CA PRO A 43 -1.48 13.65 16.34
C PRO A 43 -0.84 13.49 17.71
N ALA A 44 -0.25 14.54 18.27
CA ALA A 44 0.32 14.55 19.62
C ALA A 44 -0.73 14.54 20.75
N GLU A 45 -1.96 14.97 20.50
CA GLU A 45 -3.03 15.05 21.51
C GLU A 45 -3.67 13.68 21.81
N PRO A 46 -3.49 13.11 23.01
CA PRO A 46 -4.04 11.79 23.35
C PRO A 46 -5.57 11.71 23.25
N LYS A 47 -6.29 12.80 23.56
CA LYS A 47 -7.76 12.84 23.45
C LYS A 47 -8.22 12.78 22.00
N ALA A 48 -7.49 13.39 21.07
CA ALA A 48 -7.76 13.29 19.63
C ALA A 48 -7.60 11.86 19.13
N ARG A 49 -6.47 11.20 19.47
CA ARG A 49 -6.25 9.79 19.14
C ARG A 49 -7.36 8.89 19.71
N THR A 50 -7.74 9.11 20.97
CA THR A 50 -8.82 8.35 21.64
C THR A 50 -10.17 8.53 20.94
N LEU A 51 -10.49 9.75 20.52
CA LEU A 51 -11.74 10.06 19.82
C LEU A 51 -11.82 9.37 18.45
N ILE A 52 -10.78 9.48 17.63
CA ILE A 52 -10.70 8.80 16.32
C ILE A 52 -10.79 7.29 16.53
N LEU A 53 -10.04 6.75 17.50
CA LEU A 53 -10.04 5.33 17.79
C LEU A 53 -11.44 4.83 18.19
N ARG A 54 -12.19 5.60 18.98
CA ARG A 54 -13.59 5.27 19.32
C ARG A 54 -14.51 5.28 18.09
N MET A 55 -14.34 6.22 17.17
CA MET A 55 -15.12 6.26 15.91
C MET A 55 -14.83 5.03 15.05
N LEU A 56 -13.56 4.68 14.88
CA LEU A 56 -13.15 3.46 14.16
C LEU A 56 -13.68 2.19 14.85
N ARG A 57 -13.71 2.15 16.18
CA ARG A 57 -14.32 1.06 16.96
C ARG A 57 -15.79 0.88 16.59
N THR A 58 -16.54 1.98 16.65
CA THR A 58 -17.98 2.01 16.42
C THR A 58 -18.28 1.54 15.01
N MET A 59 -17.55 2.06 14.02
CA MET A 59 -17.65 1.60 12.63
C MET A 59 -17.39 0.10 12.48
N ALA A 60 -16.35 -0.44 13.12
CA ALA A 60 -15.98 -1.84 12.99
C ALA A 60 -16.94 -2.81 13.72
N ILE A 61 -17.68 -2.34 14.73
CA ILE A 61 -18.67 -3.14 15.46
C ILE A 61 -20.02 -3.08 14.77
N ASP A 62 -20.46 -1.89 14.40
CA ASP A 62 -21.80 -1.66 13.89
C ASP A 62 -21.94 -2.06 12.41
N TYR A 63 -20.82 -2.10 11.69
CA TYR A 63 -20.79 -2.44 10.26
C TYR A 63 -19.85 -3.62 10.00
N LYS A 64 -20.33 -4.59 9.22
CA LYS A 64 -19.50 -5.69 8.71
C LYS A 64 -18.58 -5.18 7.60
N ILE A 65 -17.36 -4.82 7.97
CA ILE A 65 -16.32 -4.33 7.02
C ILE A 65 -15.24 -5.40 6.81
N ASP A 66 -14.77 -5.55 5.57
CA ASP A 66 -13.59 -6.36 5.24
C ASP A 66 -12.26 -5.68 5.61
N GLY A 67 -12.29 -4.34 5.70
CA GLY A 67 -11.10 -3.54 5.91
C GLY A 67 -11.37 -2.05 5.86
N LEU A 68 -10.34 -1.26 6.19
CA LEU A 68 -10.35 0.18 6.07
C LEU A 68 -9.03 0.72 5.51
N LEU A 69 -9.10 1.90 4.92
CA LEU A 69 -7.96 2.66 4.43
C LEU A 69 -7.85 3.94 5.26
N LEU A 70 -6.77 4.05 6.04
CA LEU A 70 -6.44 5.24 6.82
C LEU A 70 -5.87 6.31 5.88
N ASP A 71 -6.54 7.44 5.78
CA ASP A 71 -6.04 8.62 5.06
C ASP A 71 -5.91 9.80 6.01
N TYR A 72 -5.04 10.73 5.66
CA TYR A 72 -4.61 11.82 6.54
C TYR A 72 -4.07 11.32 7.89
N ILE A 73 -3.50 10.11 7.92
CA ILE A 73 -2.74 9.57 9.05
C ILE A 73 -1.35 10.20 9.09
N ARG A 74 -1.34 11.51 9.34
CA ARG A 74 -0.19 12.39 9.21
C ARG A 74 -0.41 13.72 9.92
N TYR A 75 0.66 14.48 10.09
CA TYR A 75 0.58 15.91 10.36
C TYR A 75 0.22 16.67 9.08
N ASP A 76 -0.53 17.76 9.20
CA ASP A 76 -0.72 18.69 8.09
C ASP A 76 0.58 19.45 7.78
N GLU A 77 1.22 19.91 8.85
CA GLU A 77 2.36 20.80 8.81
C GLU A 77 3.70 20.08 8.88
N THR A 78 4.70 20.70 8.28
CA THR A 78 6.06 20.15 8.22
C THR A 78 6.90 20.52 9.45
N LEU A 79 6.63 21.66 10.08
CA LEU A 79 7.47 22.20 11.15
C LEU A 79 7.06 21.79 12.56
N GLY A 80 5.84 21.27 12.78
CA GLY A 80 5.38 20.94 14.13
C GLY A 80 5.22 22.19 15.01
N ASP A 81 4.78 23.29 14.40
CA ASP A 81 4.58 24.56 15.06
C ASP A 81 3.29 24.63 15.88
N ASP A 82 2.44 23.61 15.83
CA ASP A 82 1.21 23.56 16.58
C ASP A 82 1.44 23.47 18.10
N LEU A 83 0.57 24.18 18.84
CA LEU A 83 0.75 24.38 20.28
C LEU A 83 0.68 23.07 21.09
N LEU A 84 -0.12 22.10 20.66
CA LEU A 84 -0.27 20.81 21.35
C LEU A 84 1.01 19.97 21.18
N THR A 85 1.53 19.91 19.96
CA THR A 85 2.81 19.25 19.65
C THR A 85 3.96 19.85 20.44
N LYS A 86 4.08 21.18 20.49
CA LYS A 86 5.10 21.88 21.29
C LYS A 86 5.00 21.55 22.78
N LYS A 87 3.78 21.60 23.32
CA LYS A 87 3.50 21.27 24.73
C LYS A 87 3.93 19.83 25.04
N TYR A 88 3.43 18.85 24.30
CA TYR A 88 3.68 17.44 24.58
C TYR A 88 5.12 17.03 24.31
N PHE A 89 5.80 17.62 23.33
CA PHE A 89 7.23 17.39 23.13
C PHE A 89 8.05 17.91 24.30
N ARG A 90 7.73 19.11 24.80
CA ARG A 90 8.40 19.69 25.97
C ARG A 90 8.22 18.83 27.22
N GLU A 91 7.01 18.34 27.48
CA GLU A 91 6.73 17.40 28.57
C GLU A 91 7.55 16.11 28.43
N TYR A 92 7.55 15.50 27.24
CA TYR A 92 8.37 14.32 26.94
C TYR A 92 9.86 14.56 27.19
N PHE A 93 10.40 15.67 26.69
CA PHE A 93 11.83 15.97 26.74
C PHE A 93 12.30 16.24 28.17
N ILE A 94 11.52 17.00 28.96
CA ILE A 94 11.78 17.24 30.38
C ILE A 94 11.77 15.92 31.15
N ASN A 95 10.79 15.05 30.91
CA ASN A 95 10.70 13.77 31.59
C ASN A 95 11.85 12.82 31.26
N LYS A 96 12.33 12.85 30.02
CA LYS A 96 13.39 11.94 29.54
C LYS A 96 14.80 12.42 29.89
N TYR A 97 15.06 13.73 29.80
CA TYR A 97 16.41 14.29 29.91
C TYR A 97 16.61 15.23 31.10
N HIS A 98 15.55 15.54 31.85
CA HIS A 98 15.57 16.54 32.93
C HIS A 98 16.08 17.91 32.46
N GLN A 99 15.80 18.25 31.20
CA GLN A 99 16.20 19.50 30.55
C GLN A 99 15.01 20.12 29.81
N GLU A 100 15.01 21.44 29.71
CA GLU A 100 13.97 22.18 29.00
C GLU A 100 14.39 22.43 27.54
N PRO A 101 13.66 21.92 26.54
CA PRO A 101 13.94 22.24 25.16
C PRO A 101 13.46 23.67 24.83
N PRO A 102 14.04 24.32 23.81
CA PRO A 102 13.54 25.61 23.35
C PRO A 102 12.09 25.50 22.88
N ILE A 103 11.29 26.56 23.10
CA ILE A 103 9.87 26.59 22.73
C ILE A 103 9.66 26.34 21.22
N ASN A 104 10.57 26.88 20.41
CA ASN A 104 10.57 26.70 18.96
C ASN A 104 11.80 25.89 18.54
N ILE A 105 11.58 24.66 18.07
CA ILE A 105 12.63 23.77 17.59
C ILE A 105 12.95 24.12 16.13
N LYS A 106 14.11 24.75 15.91
CA LYS A 106 14.57 25.09 14.54
C LYS A 106 15.17 23.87 13.84
N LYS A 107 15.06 23.82 12.51
CA LYS A 107 15.59 22.72 11.66
C LYS A 107 17.08 22.46 11.83
N ASP A 108 17.85 23.51 12.09
CA ASP A 108 19.31 23.50 12.29
C ASP A 108 19.72 23.26 13.75
N SER A 109 18.75 23.15 14.67
CA SER A 109 19.04 22.91 16.09
C SER A 109 19.34 21.45 16.39
N PRO A 110 20.17 21.14 17.41
CA PRO A 110 20.46 19.76 17.80
C PRO A 110 19.22 18.98 18.28
N PHE A 111 18.14 19.67 18.65
CA PHE A 111 16.88 19.07 19.09
C PHE A 111 16.00 18.59 17.93
N PHE A 112 16.26 19.04 16.70
CA PHE A 112 15.34 18.83 15.57
C PHE A 112 15.12 17.36 15.24
N ASN A 113 16.19 16.56 15.23
CA ASN A 113 16.09 15.13 14.88
C ASN A 113 15.23 14.37 15.90
N GLU A 114 15.44 14.60 17.20
CA GLU A 114 14.61 13.97 18.22
C GLU A 114 13.17 14.49 18.16
N PHE A 115 12.97 15.78 17.89
CA PHE A 115 11.63 16.33 17.72
C PHE A 115 10.89 15.72 16.51
N GLN A 116 11.59 15.48 15.39
CA GLN A 116 11.03 14.78 14.23
C GLN A 116 10.66 13.33 14.58
N LEU A 117 11.59 12.57 15.16
CA LEU A 117 11.35 11.17 15.56
C LEU A 117 10.21 11.04 16.57
N TRP A 118 10.14 11.96 17.54
CA TRP A 118 9.06 11.98 18.52
C TRP A 118 7.70 12.27 17.85
N ARG A 119 7.64 13.17 16.87
CA ARG A 119 6.41 13.45 16.11
C ARG A 119 5.98 12.28 15.24
N GLU A 120 6.91 11.62 14.56
CA GLU A 120 6.68 10.35 13.85
C GLU A 120 6.07 9.31 14.78
N GLU A 121 6.62 9.17 15.99
CA GLU A 121 6.08 8.23 16.97
C GLU A 121 4.64 8.56 17.38
N GLN A 122 4.22 9.83 17.42
CA GLN A 122 2.82 10.17 17.72
C GLN A 122 1.85 9.62 16.67
N VAL A 123 2.24 9.62 15.40
CA VAL A 123 1.45 9.00 14.31
C VAL A 123 1.51 7.47 14.43
N THR A 124 2.69 6.90 14.67
CA THR A 124 2.90 5.46 14.86
C THR A 124 2.06 4.90 16.03
N ILE A 125 1.99 5.62 17.15
CA ILE A 125 1.14 5.26 18.31
C ILE A 125 -0.32 5.11 17.87
N MET A 126 -0.82 6.01 17.03
CA MET A 126 -2.19 5.91 16.51
C MET A 126 -2.35 4.68 15.62
N VAL A 127 -1.43 4.42 14.69
CA VAL A 127 -1.47 3.25 13.80
C VAL A 127 -1.45 1.94 14.62
N LYS A 128 -0.57 1.83 15.62
CA LYS A 128 -0.51 0.70 16.56
C LYS A 128 -1.80 0.52 17.34
N ALA A 129 -2.40 1.61 17.81
CA ALA A 129 -3.66 1.58 18.55
C ALA A 129 -4.82 1.09 17.67
N VAL A 130 -4.89 1.53 16.41
CA VAL A 130 -5.87 1.04 15.42
C VAL A 130 -5.67 -0.45 15.19
N LYS A 131 -4.43 -0.90 14.92
CA LYS A 131 -4.11 -2.32 14.72
C LYS A 131 -4.60 -3.17 15.88
N ARG A 132 -4.20 -2.81 17.10
CA ARG A 132 -4.58 -3.55 18.31
C ARG A 132 -6.09 -3.61 18.47
N GLN A 133 -6.76 -2.47 18.31
CA GLN A 133 -8.20 -2.40 18.52
C GLN A 133 -8.99 -3.21 17.49
N LEU A 134 -8.67 -3.09 16.21
CA LEU A 134 -9.39 -3.83 15.17
C LEU A 134 -9.09 -5.33 15.26
N THR A 135 -7.86 -5.72 15.57
CA THR A 135 -7.51 -7.13 15.79
C THR A 135 -8.32 -7.74 16.93
N ASN A 136 -8.55 -6.99 18.01
CA ASN A 136 -9.37 -7.43 19.14
C ASN A 136 -10.87 -7.54 18.81
N ILE A 137 -11.35 -6.82 17.78
CA ILE A 137 -12.75 -6.88 17.31
C ILE A 137 -12.90 -8.03 16.31
N ASN A 138 -12.07 -8.02 15.28
CA ASN A 138 -12.03 -9.03 14.24
C ASN A 138 -10.64 -9.03 13.57
N PRO A 139 -9.81 -10.08 13.77
CA PRO A 139 -8.46 -10.16 13.20
C PRO A 139 -8.43 -10.22 11.66
N GLU A 140 -9.57 -10.51 11.01
CA GLU A 140 -9.67 -10.55 9.54
C GLU A 140 -9.77 -9.16 8.89
N ILE A 141 -10.09 -8.12 9.67
CA ILE A 141 -10.18 -6.74 9.15
C ILE A 141 -8.79 -6.28 8.70
N LYS A 142 -8.66 -5.98 7.40
CA LYS A 142 -7.41 -5.46 6.83
C LYS A 142 -7.30 -3.95 7.00
N ILE A 143 -6.09 -3.48 7.30
CA ILE A 143 -5.79 -2.06 7.51
C ILE A 143 -4.83 -1.60 6.41
N GLY A 144 -5.29 -0.70 5.56
CA GLY A 144 -4.45 0.04 4.62
C GLY A 144 -4.11 1.43 5.12
N ALA A 145 -3.10 2.05 4.52
CA ALA A 145 -2.83 3.48 4.70
C ALA A 145 -2.52 4.17 3.36
N ALA A 146 -3.14 5.34 3.14
CA ALA A 146 -2.73 6.28 2.10
C ALA A 146 -1.48 7.04 2.57
N ILE A 147 -0.38 6.88 1.83
CA ILE A 147 0.93 7.44 2.20
C ILE A 147 1.46 8.36 1.11
N PHE A 148 2.31 9.30 1.49
CA PHE A 148 3.04 10.11 0.52
C PHE A 148 4.01 9.26 -0.31
N ARG A 149 4.19 9.68 -1.56
CA ARG A 149 5.18 9.14 -2.49
C ARG A 149 6.58 9.35 -1.92
N THR A 150 7.35 8.28 -1.76
CA THR A 150 8.66 8.20 -1.07
C THR A 150 8.60 8.22 0.45
N GLU A 151 9.41 7.35 1.06
CA GLU A 151 9.68 7.36 2.50
C GLU A 151 10.19 8.73 2.95
N ARG A 152 11.12 9.34 2.21
CA ARG A 152 11.70 10.63 2.59
C ARG A 152 10.65 11.72 2.76
N GLU A 153 9.77 11.90 1.77
CA GLU A 153 8.71 12.91 1.85
C GLU A 153 7.69 12.54 2.93
N GLY A 154 7.26 11.28 2.99
CA GLY A 154 6.32 10.80 3.98
C GLY A 154 6.79 11.05 5.41
N ARG A 155 8.06 10.73 5.69
CA ARG A 155 8.67 10.91 7.02
C ARG A 155 8.94 12.37 7.35
N LEU A 156 9.72 13.06 6.52
CA LEU A 156 10.17 14.42 6.84
C LEU A 156 9.04 15.45 6.83
N LEU A 157 8.07 15.31 5.93
CA LEU A 157 7.03 16.33 5.73
C LEU A 157 5.72 15.98 6.40
N LYS A 158 5.46 14.69 6.64
CA LYS A 158 4.14 14.19 7.04
C LYS A 158 4.17 13.25 8.23
N MET A 159 5.37 12.91 8.73
CA MET A 159 5.58 12.03 9.88
C MET A 159 4.98 10.63 9.66
N GLN A 160 4.99 10.15 8.41
CA GLN A 160 4.53 8.82 8.04
C GLN A 160 5.73 7.87 7.93
N ASP A 161 6.05 7.18 9.02
CA ASP A 161 7.04 6.09 9.03
C ASP A 161 6.39 4.77 8.59
N TRP A 162 5.92 4.75 7.35
CA TRP A 162 5.14 3.65 6.82
C TRP A 162 5.94 2.35 6.68
N ARG A 163 7.27 2.45 6.53
CA ARG A 163 8.17 1.29 6.52
C ARG A 163 8.20 0.62 7.89
N HIS A 164 8.36 1.41 8.95
CA HIS A 164 8.21 0.90 10.31
C HIS A 164 6.84 0.25 10.53
N TRP A 165 5.76 0.87 10.03
CA TRP A 165 4.42 0.30 10.17
C TRP A 165 4.25 -1.04 9.44
N SER A 166 4.79 -1.15 8.22
CA SER A 166 4.67 -2.38 7.43
C SER A 166 5.55 -3.50 7.94
N ASN A 167 6.82 -3.21 8.29
CA ASN A 167 7.76 -4.20 8.82
C ASN A 167 7.25 -4.82 10.13
N ASN A 168 6.57 -4.04 10.98
CA ASN A 168 5.94 -4.53 12.22
C ASN A 168 4.48 -4.97 12.03
N GLN A 169 3.99 -5.03 10.78
CA GLN A 169 2.66 -5.53 10.42
C GLN A 169 1.51 -4.81 11.13
N TYR A 170 1.69 -3.51 11.45
CA TYR A 170 0.61 -2.67 11.96
C TYR A 170 -0.42 -2.33 10.88
N ILE A 171 -0.01 -2.42 9.63
CA ILE A 171 -0.81 -2.27 8.43
C ILE A 171 -0.63 -3.50 7.53
N ASN A 172 -1.68 -3.86 6.81
CA ASN A 172 -1.70 -5.00 5.91
C ASN A 172 -1.19 -4.64 4.51
N PHE A 173 -1.47 -3.42 4.06
CA PHE A 173 -1.07 -2.92 2.74
C PHE A 173 -0.87 -1.40 2.73
N LEU A 174 -0.13 -0.94 1.73
CA LEU A 174 0.26 0.46 1.54
C LEU A 174 -0.32 1.01 0.25
N CYS A 175 -0.76 2.26 0.27
CA CYS A 175 -1.28 2.95 -0.90
C CYS A 175 -0.52 4.25 -1.14
N PRO A 176 0.68 4.20 -1.77
CA PRO A 176 1.42 5.41 -2.09
C PRO A 176 0.69 6.23 -3.13
N MET A 177 0.53 7.53 -2.86
CA MET A 177 -0.13 8.49 -3.75
C MET A 177 0.82 8.91 -4.88
N LEU A 178 0.91 8.08 -5.91
CA LEU A 178 1.77 8.29 -7.08
C LEU A 178 1.05 9.12 -8.14
N TYR A 179 0.69 10.35 -7.79
CA TYR A 179 -0.08 11.24 -8.66
C TYR A 179 0.85 11.99 -9.61
N THR A 180 1.08 11.42 -10.78
CA THR A 180 1.86 12.02 -11.86
C THR A 180 1.20 11.70 -13.20
N ASP A 181 1.61 12.44 -14.23
CA ASP A 181 1.36 12.18 -15.65
C ASP A 181 2.68 11.80 -16.36
N ASN A 182 3.78 11.67 -15.61
CA ASN A 182 5.13 11.43 -16.13
C ASN A 182 5.59 10.01 -15.80
N ASN A 183 5.66 9.16 -16.83
CA ASN A 183 6.07 7.76 -16.71
C ASN A 183 7.46 7.55 -16.10
N LYS A 184 8.41 8.47 -16.34
CA LYS A 184 9.75 8.38 -15.75
C LYS A 184 9.70 8.61 -14.24
N GLU A 185 8.96 9.63 -13.82
CA GLU A 185 8.74 9.94 -12.41
C GLU A 185 8.00 8.81 -11.70
N LEU A 186 6.96 8.26 -12.33
CA LEU A 186 6.24 7.10 -11.80
C LEU A 186 7.18 5.90 -11.57
N ASN A 187 8.02 5.58 -12.55
CA ASN A 187 8.98 4.48 -12.44
C ASN A 187 10.03 4.73 -11.32
N GLU A 188 10.51 5.96 -11.18
CA GLU A 188 11.42 6.35 -10.09
C GLU A 188 10.75 6.21 -8.71
N TRP A 189 9.48 6.62 -8.59
CA TRP A 189 8.73 6.43 -7.35
C TRP A 189 8.46 4.95 -7.06
N ILE A 190 8.09 4.15 -8.05
CA ILE A 190 7.93 2.69 -7.87
C ILE A 190 9.24 2.05 -7.42
N ASN A 191 10.38 2.44 -8.00
CA ASN A 191 11.69 1.97 -7.55
C ASN A 191 11.95 2.30 -6.08
N SER A 192 11.63 3.54 -5.67
CA SER A 192 11.77 4.00 -4.29
C SER A 192 10.85 3.26 -3.33
N GLU A 193 9.60 2.98 -3.72
CA GLU A 193 8.63 2.31 -2.86
C GLU A 193 8.89 0.80 -2.74
N THR A 194 9.47 0.19 -3.78
CA THR A 194 9.71 -1.26 -3.84
C THR A 194 11.14 -1.68 -3.50
N ASP A 195 12.03 -0.74 -3.17
CA ASP A 195 13.47 -0.96 -3.03
C ASP A 195 14.05 -1.70 -4.23
N ASN A 196 13.75 -1.22 -5.44
CA ASN A 196 14.06 -1.90 -6.70
C ASN A 196 13.56 -3.37 -6.70
N ASN A 197 12.28 -3.57 -6.38
CA ASN A 197 11.61 -4.87 -6.25
C ASN A 197 12.09 -5.78 -5.10
N THR A 198 12.99 -5.34 -4.21
CA THR A 198 13.46 -6.17 -3.08
C THR A 198 12.59 -6.09 -1.82
N ARG A 199 11.62 -5.16 -1.77
CA ARG A 199 10.70 -5.01 -0.64
C ARG A 199 9.55 -6.01 -0.70
N PHE A 200 9.19 -6.64 0.42
CA PHE A 200 8.17 -7.70 0.48
C PHE A 200 6.85 -7.26 1.12
N ASP A 201 6.26 -6.18 0.61
CA ASP A 201 4.98 -5.63 1.05
C ASP A 201 3.89 -5.72 -0.01
N TYR A 202 2.63 -5.72 0.45
CA TYR A 202 1.50 -5.42 -0.43
C TYR A 202 1.41 -3.91 -0.62
N ILE A 203 1.83 -3.46 -1.81
CA ILE A 203 1.79 -2.06 -2.22
C ILE A 203 0.78 -1.95 -3.36
N TYR A 204 -0.21 -1.08 -3.18
CA TYR A 204 -1.25 -0.74 -4.14
C TYR A 204 -1.14 0.75 -4.49
N PRO A 205 -0.25 1.13 -5.43
CA PRO A 205 -0.09 2.53 -5.82
C PRO A 205 -1.42 3.16 -6.20
N SER A 206 -1.65 4.37 -5.71
CA SER A 206 -2.82 5.17 -6.07
C SER A 206 -2.45 6.05 -7.26
N LEU A 207 -2.97 5.70 -8.43
CA LEU A 207 -2.78 6.43 -9.68
C LEU A 207 -3.70 7.65 -9.76
N GLY A 208 -3.17 8.77 -10.23
CA GLY A 208 -3.84 10.06 -10.15
C GLY A 208 -4.70 10.37 -11.37
N ALA A 209 -5.93 9.86 -11.47
CA ALA A 209 -6.81 10.13 -12.62
C ALA A 209 -7.03 11.61 -12.95
N HIS A 210 -6.93 12.49 -11.95
CA HIS A 210 -6.98 13.94 -12.12
C HIS A 210 -5.75 14.55 -12.81
N ARG A 211 -4.73 13.74 -13.10
CA ARG A 211 -3.51 14.10 -13.83
C ARG A 211 -3.55 13.57 -15.27
N PHE A 212 -4.47 12.67 -15.61
CA PHE A 212 -4.55 12.10 -16.94
C PHE A 212 -5.18 13.10 -17.91
N TYR A 213 -4.59 13.22 -19.10
CA TYR A 213 -5.14 13.98 -20.21
C TYR A 213 -5.95 13.06 -21.15
N SER A 214 -5.65 11.77 -21.15
CA SER A 214 -6.30 10.76 -21.98
C SER A 214 -6.41 9.41 -21.27
N ALA A 215 -7.22 8.50 -21.83
CA ALA A 215 -7.28 7.11 -21.36
C ALA A 215 -5.94 6.37 -21.52
N ASP A 216 -5.11 6.76 -22.49
CA ASP A 216 -3.81 6.15 -22.75
C ASP A 216 -2.83 6.36 -21.60
N ASP A 217 -2.92 7.49 -20.88
CA ASP A 217 -2.09 7.75 -19.71
C ASP A 217 -2.33 6.69 -18.64
N PHE A 218 -3.61 6.37 -18.39
CA PHE A 218 -3.99 5.32 -17.46
C PHE A 218 -3.44 3.96 -17.89
N TYR A 219 -3.64 3.55 -19.16
CA TYR A 219 -3.18 2.24 -19.62
C TYR A 219 -1.65 2.09 -19.57
N HIS A 220 -0.89 3.16 -19.83
CA HIS A 220 0.56 3.15 -19.68
C HIS A 220 1.00 2.94 -18.23
N GLU A 221 0.42 3.70 -17.28
CA GLU A 221 0.76 3.54 -15.87
C GLU A 221 0.43 2.13 -15.36
N VAL A 222 -0.73 1.59 -15.76
CA VAL A 222 -1.11 0.19 -15.46
C VAL A 222 -0.12 -0.81 -16.05
N GLY A 223 0.27 -0.61 -17.31
CA GLY A 223 1.28 -1.45 -17.97
C GLY A 223 2.61 -1.45 -17.22
N LEU A 224 3.05 -0.30 -16.73
CA LEU A 224 4.26 -0.19 -15.90
C LEU A 224 4.11 -0.96 -14.58
N LEU A 225 2.96 -0.88 -13.90
CA LEU A 225 2.72 -1.65 -12.69
C LEU A 225 2.75 -3.17 -12.95
N HIS A 226 2.18 -3.63 -14.05
CA HIS A 226 2.20 -5.04 -14.46
C HIS A 226 3.62 -5.53 -14.75
N GLN A 227 4.41 -4.79 -15.53
CA GLN A 227 5.82 -5.12 -15.83
C GLN A 227 6.68 -5.26 -14.56
N ARG A 228 6.27 -4.61 -13.47
CA ARG A 228 6.96 -4.60 -12.19
C ARG A 228 6.39 -5.61 -11.19
N ASN A 229 5.42 -6.44 -11.60
CA ASN A 229 4.73 -7.40 -10.74
C ASN A 229 4.16 -6.76 -9.46
N ILE A 230 3.65 -5.52 -9.57
CA ILE A 230 3.02 -4.84 -8.44
C ILE A 230 1.69 -5.54 -8.11
N PRO A 231 1.42 -5.88 -6.84
CA PRO A 231 0.23 -6.67 -6.45
C PRO A 231 -1.14 -6.09 -6.80
N GLY A 232 -1.20 -4.82 -7.18
CA GLY A 232 -2.43 -4.17 -7.62
C GLY A 232 -2.28 -2.65 -7.57
N MET A 233 -3.41 -1.94 -7.59
CA MET A 233 -3.45 -0.49 -7.63
C MET A 233 -4.79 0.06 -7.16
N ASN A 234 -4.82 1.36 -6.90
CA ASN A 234 -6.02 2.15 -6.67
C ASN A 234 -6.04 3.34 -7.64
N ILE A 235 -7.20 3.98 -7.83
CA ILE A 235 -7.34 5.18 -8.67
C ILE A 235 -7.89 6.33 -7.84
N PHE A 236 -7.25 7.49 -7.92
CA PHE A 236 -7.71 8.73 -7.29
C PHE A 236 -7.80 9.90 -8.29
N SER A 237 -8.97 10.48 -8.55
CA SER A 237 -10.30 10.11 -8.07
C SER A 237 -11.19 9.73 -9.25
N LEU A 238 -12.14 8.83 -9.01
CA LEU A 238 -13.09 8.35 -10.03
C LEU A 238 -13.85 9.50 -10.72
N LEU A 239 -13.99 10.66 -10.08
CA LEU A 239 -14.58 11.87 -10.65
C LEU A 239 -13.87 12.38 -11.91
N HIS A 240 -12.60 11.99 -12.10
CA HIS A 240 -11.79 12.40 -13.25
C HIS A 240 -11.68 11.32 -14.32
N LEU A 241 -12.34 10.16 -14.13
CA LEU A 241 -12.51 9.18 -15.19
C LEU A 241 -13.80 9.50 -15.96
N GLY A 242 -13.63 9.93 -17.21
CA GLY A 242 -14.74 10.16 -18.13
C GLY A 242 -15.59 8.90 -18.32
N VAL A 243 -16.91 9.07 -18.41
CA VAL A 243 -17.88 7.97 -18.56
C VAL A 243 -17.63 7.19 -19.86
N GLU A 244 -17.14 7.87 -20.89
CA GLU A 244 -16.72 7.33 -22.16
C GLU A 244 -15.60 6.29 -22.07
N ASN A 245 -14.76 6.35 -21.01
CA ASN A 245 -13.67 5.39 -20.82
C ASN A 245 -14.12 4.13 -20.07
N LEU A 246 -15.28 4.16 -19.40
CA LEU A 246 -15.75 3.04 -18.57
C LEU A 246 -15.99 1.74 -19.36
N PRO A 247 -16.53 1.76 -20.60
CA PRO A 247 -16.69 0.54 -21.40
C PRO A 247 -15.37 -0.17 -21.66
N ASP A 248 -14.31 0.56 -22.02
CA ASP A 248 -13.00 -0.04 -22.31
C ASP A 248 -12.35 -0.61 -21.04
N LEU A 249 -12.50 0.07 -19.91
CA LEU A 249 -12.09 -0.45 -18.61
C LEU A 249 -12.85 -1.73 -18.23
N ALA A 250 -14.15 -1.78 -18.49
CA ALA A 250 -15.01 -2.92 -18.22
C ALA A 250 -14.76 -4.11 -19.17
N HIS A 251 -14.29 -3.87 -20.39
CA HIS A 251 -13.87 -4.94 -21.30
C HIS A 251 -12.42 -5.38 -21.07
N GLY A 252 -11.58 -4.46 -20.58
CA GLY A 252 -10.15 -4.65 -20.34
C GLY A 252 -9.83 -5.08 -18.92
N ILE A 253 -9.01 -4.27 -18.23
CA ILE A 253 -8.36 -4.65 -16.97
C ILE A 253 -9.31 -4.83 -15.78
N PHE A 254 -10.53 -4.26 -15.84
CA PHE A 254 -11.55 -4.40 -14.79
C PHE A 254 -12.72 -5.31 -15.19
N ARG A 255 -12.55 -6.12 -16.24
CA ARG A 255 -13.56 -7.08 -16.72
C ARG A 255 -14.00 -8.13 -15.69
N LYS A 256 -13.14 -8.41 -14.71
CA LYS A 256 -13.43 -9.34 -13.61
C LYS A 256 -13.25 -8.58 -12.30
N PRO A 257 -14.08 -8.88 -11.27
CA PRO A 257 -13.83 -8.39 -9.92
C PRO A 257 -12.41 -8.73 -9.47
N ALA A 258 -11.71 -7.76 -8.88
CA ALA A 258 -10.36 -7.96 -8.37
C ALA A 258 -10.37 -8.90 -7.15
N TYR A 259 -9.34 -9.74 -7.05
CA TYR A 259 -9.07 -10.54 -5.86
C TYR A 259 -7.87 -9.96 -5.12
N LEU A 260 -8.03 -9.74 -3.81
CA LEU A 260 -7.02 -9.13 -2.95
C LEU A 260 -6.04 -10.21 -2.45
N PRO A 261 -4.76 -10.20 -2.85
CA PRO A 261 -3.83 -11.28 -2.52
C PRO A 261 -3.57 -11.47 -1.03
N GLU A 262 -3.70 -10.41 -0.24
CA GLU A 262 -3.57 -10.40 1.21
C GLU A 262 -4.72 -11.10 1.96
N LYS A 263 -5.79 -11.47 1.25
CA LYS A 263 -6.87 -12.32 1.80
C LYS A 263 -6.51 -13.79 1.80
N SER A 264 -5.90 -14.29 0.71
CA SER A 264 -5.31 -15.62 0.64
C SER A 264 -4.40 -15.70 -0.57
N THR A 265 -3.10 -15.88 -0.30
CA THR A 265 -2.09 -16.06 -1.34
C THR A 265 -2.38 -17.30 -2.16
N ILE A 266 -2.81 -18.40 -1.54
CA ILE A 266 -3.12 -19.64 -2.27
C ILE A 266 -4.26 -19.44 -3.25
N ASN A 267 -5.36 -18.83 -2.85
CA ASN A 267 -6.48 -18.58 -3.77
C ASN A 267 -6.05 -17.67 -4.93
N SER A 268 -5.15 -16.72 -4.68
CA SER A 268 -4.58 -15.86 -5.73
C SER A 268 -3.75 -16.66 -6.72
N VAL A 269 -2.86 -17.53 -6.24
CA VAL A 269 -2.05 -18.42 -7.08
C VAL A 269 -2.95 -19.33 -7.91
N LYS A 270 -3.97 -19.94 -7.31
CA LYS A 270 -4.93 -20.79 -8.03
C LYS A 270 -5.66 -20.03 -9.12
N LEU A 271 -6.13 -18.81 -8.82
CA LEU A 271 -6.82 -17.96 -9.78
C LEU A 271 -5.92 -17.62 -10.97
N ILE A 272 -4.67 -17.21 -10.71
CA ILE A 272 -3.70 -16.86 -11.76
C ILE A 272 -3.39 -18.09 -12.61
N LEU A 273 -3.07 -19.24 -11.99
CA LEU A 273 -2.80 -20.49 -12.71
C LEU A 273 -3.98 -20.92 -13.58
N SER A 274 -5.22 -20.85 -13.05
CA SER A 274 -6.42 -21.17 -13.82
C SER A 274 -6.65 -20.20 -14.98
N ASP A 275 -6.41 -18.90 -14.79
CA ASP A 275 -6.55 -17.93 -15.87
C ASP A 275 -5.47 -18.12 -16.95
N THR A 276 -4.21 -18.39 -16.57
CA THR A 276 -3.12 -18.74 -17.50
C THR A 276 -3.43 -20.04 -18.24
N GLU A 277 -3.91 -21.08 -17.55
CA GLU A 277 -4.32 -22.35 -18.17
C GLU A 277 -5.42 -22.12 -19.21
N ASN A 278 -6.48 -21.40 -18.85
CA ASN A 278 -7.62 -21.12 -19.72
C ASN A 278 -7.20 -20.34 -20.97
N TRP A 279 -6.29 -19.36 -20.82
CA TRP A 279 -5.73 -18.63 -21.95
C TRP A 279 -4.88 -19.53 -22.85
N LEU A 280 -3.97 -20.33 -22.27
CA LEU A 280 -3.14 -21.29 -23.00
C LEU A 280 -3.98 -22.30 -23.80
N ARG A 281 -5.08 -22.79 -23.23
CA ARG A 281 -6.03 -23.68 -23.92
C ARG A 281 -6.78 -23.01 -25.07
N LYS A 282 -6.99 -21.70 -25.01
CA LYS A 282 -7.62 -20.95 -26.11
C LYS A 282 -6.63 -20.75 -27.25
N ILE A 283 -5.42 -20.29 -26.96
CA ILE A 283 -4.40 -20.08 -28.00
C ILE A 283 -3.99 -21.40 -28.64
N SER A 284 -3.95 -22.51 -27.89
CA SER A 284 -3.59 -23.83 -28.44
C SER A 284 -4.56 -24.37 -29.48
N LYS A 285 -5.73 -23.73 -29.68
CA LYS A 285 -6.71 -24.08 -30.72
C LYS A 285 -6.49 -23.32 -32.02
N LEU A 286 -5.58 -22.34 -32.05
CA LEU A 286 -5.28 -21.58 -33.25
C LEU A 286 -4.49 -22.48 -34.21
N GLU A 287 -5.01 -22.65 -35.42
CA GLU A 287 -4.41 -23.51 -36.45
C GLU A 287 -2.99 -23.07 -36.85
N SER A 288 -2.69 -21.79 -36.71
CA SER A 288 -1.40 -21.19 -37.05
C SER A 288 -0.32 -21.32 -35.96
N LEU A 289 -0.63 -21.94 -34.81
CA LEU A 289 0.28 -21.93 -33.66
C LEU A 289 1.29 -23.08 -33.72
N SER A 290 2.58 -22.73 -33.77
CA SER A 290 3.69 -23.68 -33.58
C SER A 290 3.93 -24.01 -32.10
N GLY A 291 4.67 -25.09 -31.81
CA GLY A 291 5.03 -25.44 -30.43
C GLY A 291 3.90 -26.03 -29.58
N PHE A 292 2.83 -26.55 -30.21
CA PHE A 292 1.67 -27.12 -29.51
C PHE A 292 2.05 -28.17 -28.45
N GLY A 293 3.00 -29.06 -28.75
CA GLY A 293 3.48 -30.07 -27.80
C GLY A 293 4.06 -29.45 -26.53
N LYS A 294 4.86 -28.39 -26.68
CA LYS A 294 5.43 -27.62 -25.56
C LYS A 294 4.35 -26.90 -24.76
N ILE A 295 3.40 -26.24 -25.43
CA ILE A 295 2.27 -25.57 -24.77
C ILE A 295 1.44 -26.57 -23.96
N LYS A 296 1.14 -27.75 -24.53
CA LYS A 296 0.42 -28.82 -23.83
C LYS A 296 1.17 -29.28 -22.56
N ASN A 297 2.50 -29.36 -22.61
CA ASN A 297 3.31 -29.69 -21.44
C ASN A 297 3.30 -28.57 -20.38
N ILE A 298 3.31 -27.29 -20.79
CA ILE A 298 3.16 -26.16 -19.86
C ILE A 298 1.79 -26.23 -19.17
N ILE A 299 0.71 -26.42 -19.94
CA ILE A 299 -0.65 -26.61 -19.40
C ILE A 299 -0.67 -27.76 -18.40
N TYR A 300 -0.10 -28.92 -18.75
CA TYR A 300 -0.06 -30.06 -17.84
C TYR A 300 0.62 -29.72 -16.51
N LYS A 301 1.78 -29.06 -16.54
CA LYS A 301 2.48 -28.65 -15.32
C LYS A 301 1.66 -27.66 -14.48
N ILE A 302 1.05 -26.66 -15.11
CA ILE A 302 0.15 -25.71 -14.44
C ILE A 302 -1.01 -26.43 -13.75
N VAL A 303 -1.67 -27.37 -14.44
CA VAL A 303 -2.79 -28.15 -13.88
C VAL A 303 -2.34 -29.00 -12.70
N GLN A 304 -1.18 -29.66 -12.79
CA GLN A 304 -0.63 -30.47 -11.71
C GLN A 304 -0.38 -29.62 -10.46
N THR A 305 0.35 -28.51 -10.60
CA THR A 305 0.61 -27.56 -9.49
C THR A 305 -0.69 -27.03 -8.90
N ASN A 306 -1.63 -26.56 -9.73
CA ASN A 306 -2.89 -26.00 -9.25
C ASN A 306 -3.78 -27.03 -8.52
N SER A 307 -3.78 -28.29 -8.98
CA SER A 307 -4.54 -29.38 -8.37
C SER A 307 -3.97 -29.81 -7.00
N GLY A 308 -2.67 -29.67 -6.81
CA GLY A 308 -1.99 -29.91 -5.52
C GLY A 308 -2.29 -28.83 -4.47
N LEU A 309 -2.82 -27.67 -4.87
CA LEU A 309 -3.15 -26.58 -3.94
C LEU A 309 -4.52 -26.80 -3.28
N HIS A 310 -4.52 -27.11 -1.97
CA HIS A 310 -5.73 -27.30 -1.18
C HIS A 310 -6.17 -26.00 -0.47
N PRO A 311 -7.37 -25.45 -0.76
CA PRO A 311 -7.81 -24.16 -0.22
C PRO A 311 -8.22 -24.19 1.26
N ASN A 312 -8.46 -25.37 1.85
CA ASN A 312 -9.08 -25.48 3.18
C ASN A 312 -8.10 -25.50 4.37
N ASN A 313 -6.78 -25.48 4.12
CA ASN A 313 -5.78 -25.51 5.19
C ASN A 313 -5.23 -24.12 5.58
N LYS A 314 -6.08 -23.09 5.70
CA LYS A 314 -5.70 -21.76 6.25
C LYS A 314 -4.37 -21.18 5.72
N ASP A 315 -4.17 -21.18 4.40
CA ASP A 315 -2.92 -20.73 3.76
C ASP A 315 -1.64 -21.45 4.25
N GLN A 316 -1.75 -22.66 4.79
CA GLN A 316 -0.61 -23.55 5.02
C GLN A 316 -0.29 -24.28 3.71
N TYR A 317 0.76 -23.82 3.06
CA TYR A 317 1.38 -24.47 1.91
C TYR A 317 2.89 -24.52 2.13
N ASN A 318 3.53 -25.48 1.49
CA ASN A 318 4.98 -25.55 1.49
C ASN A 318 5.53 -24.49 0.53
N VAL A 319 5.99 -23.37 1.08
CA VAL A 319 6.52 -22.23 0.32
C VAL A 319 7.64 -22.67 -0.63
N ASN A 320 8.57 -23.49 -0.15
CA ASN A 320 9.74 -23.91 -0.94
C ASN A 320 9.35 -24.82 -2.10
N GLU A 321 8.41 -25.73 -1.86
CA GLU A 321 7.88 -26.63 -2.89
C GLU A 321 7.11 -25.86 -3.96
N LEU A 322 6.18 -24.99 -3.56
CA LEU A 322 5.41 -24.19 -4.52
C LEU A 322 6.31 -23.23 -5.32
N LYS A 323 7.26 -22.54 -4.68
CA LYS A 323 8.24 -21.69 -5.40
C LYS A 323 9.03 -22.52 -6.42
N LYS A 324 9.46 -23.73 -6.05
CA LYS A 324 10.19 -24.62 -6.94
C LYS A 324 9.33 -25.03 -8.14
N GLU A 325 8.10 -25.47 -7.92
CA GLU A 325 7.19 -25.87 -9.00
C GLU A 325 6.95 -24.73 -10.00
N ILE A 326 6.61 -23.54 -9.51
CA ILE A 326 6.41 -22.36 -10.37
C ILE A 326 7.68 -21.99 -11.12
N SER A 327 8.84 -22.03 -10.44
CA SER A 327 10.15 -21.79 -11.07
C SER A 327 10.48 -22.82 -12.15
N ASP A 328 10.11 -24.09 -11.96
CA ASP A 328 10.34 -25.17 -12.93
C ASP A 328 9.44 -25.00 -14.17
N ILE A 329 8.20 -24.52 -14.01
CA ILE A 329 7.32 -24.14 -15.13
C ILE A 329 7.94 -22.98 -15.91
N LYS A 330 8.43 -21.94 -15.21
CA LYS A 330 9.09 -20.79 -15.83
C LYS A 330 10.33 -21.21 -16.62
N LYS A 331 11.24 -21.99 -16.02
CA LYS A 331 12.45 -22.51 -16.69
C LYS A 331 12.11 -23.36 -17.91
N TYR A 332 11.10 -24.23 -17.79
CA TYR A 332 10.64 -25.03 -18.92
C TYR A 332 10.16 -24.13 -20.07
N THR A 333 9.33 -23.14 -19.77
CA THR A 333 8.82 -22.16 -20.74
C THR A 333 9.96 -21.41 -21.44
N GLN A 334 10.93 -20.90 -20.70
CA GLN A 334 12.11 -20.24 -21.26
C GLN A 334 12.92 -21.15 -22.20
N SER A 335 13.05 -22.43 -21.86
CA SER A 335 13.75 -23.42 -22.69
C SER A 335 12.93 -23.92 -23.89
N ALA A 336 11.61 -23.69 -23.92
CA ALA A 336 10.68 -24.26 -24.88
C ALA A 336 10.79 -23.66 -26.30
N ASN A 337 11.63 -22.65 -26.49
CA ASN A 337 11.99 -22.12 -27.82
C ASN A 337 13.01 -23.00 -28.57
N LYS A 338 13.40 -24.17 -28.05
CA LYS A 338 14.27 -25.11 -28.75
C LYS A 338 13.47 -26.28 -29.35
N ASN A 339 13.62 -26.46 -30.66
CA ASN A 339 13.18 -27.58 -31.53
C ASN A 339 11.74 -27.59 -32.06
N GLU A 340 10.73 -27.06 -31.36
CA GLU A 340 9.33 -26.99 -31.84
C GLU A 340 8.77 -25.55 -31.86
N ASN A 341 9.60 -24.58 -31.45
CA ASN A 341 9.38 -23.12 -31.33
C ASN A 341 7.96 -22.70 -30.95
N ILE A 342 7.73 -22.49 -29.65
CA ILE A 342 6.67 -21.57 -29.22
C ILE A 342 7.03 -20.16 -29.76
N PRO A 343 6.10 -19.42 -30.37
CA PRO A 343 6.35 -18.03 -30.78
C PRO A 343 6.98 -17.21 -29.66
N GLU A 344 8.06 -16.49 -29.99
CA GLU A 344 8.87 -15.77 -29.00
C GLU A 344 8.03 -14.73 -28.22
N LEU A 345 7.05 -14.11 -28.87
CA LEU A 345 6.11 -13.18 -28.26
C LEU A 345 5.20 -13.80 -27.19
N LEU A 346 4.97 -15.12 -27.21
CA LEU A 346 4.15 -15.80 -26.20
C LEU A 346 4.95 -16.15 -24.95
N ILE A 347 6.27 -16.18 -25.02
CA ILE A 347 7.11 -16.56 -23.88
C ILE A 347 6.95 -15.57 -22.72
N PRO A 348 7.06 -14.23 -22.92
CA PRO A 348 6.78 -13.26 -21.85
C PRO A 348 5.36 -13.38 -21.27
N GLU A 349 4.34 -13.54 -22.12
CA GLU A 349 2.93 -13.65 -21.71
C GLU A 349 2.66 -14.87 -20.80
N ILE A 350 3.43 -15.95 -20.95
CA ILE A 350 3.37 -17.12 -20.05
C ILE A 350 4.17 -16.88 -18.77
N ILE A 351 5.31 -16.19 -18.86
CA ILE A 351 6.24 -15.99 -17.74
C ILE A 351 5.70 -14.94 -16.76
N GLU A 352 5.11 -13.85 -17.24
CA GLU A 352 4.64 -12.74 -16.41
C GLU A 352 3.69 -13.19 -15.28
N PRO A 353 2.63 -14.00 -15.54
CA PRO A 353 1.80 -14.54 -14.47
C PRO A 353 2.57 -15.39 -13.44
N LEU A 354 3.60 -16.12 -13.87
CA LEU A 354 4.42 -16.96 -12.99
C LEU A 354 5.34 -16.11 -12.12
N ASP A 355 5.93 -15.05 -12.66
CA ASP A 355 6.73 -14.08 -11.90
C ASP A 355 5.86 -13.33 -10.88
N TYR A 356 4.63 -13.01 -11.27
CA TYR A 356 3.68 -12.44 -10.34
C TYR A 356 3.32 -13.42 -9.20
N ILE A 357 3.09 -14.71 -9.51
CA ILE A 357 2.89 -15.74 -8.48
C ILE A 357 4.08 -15.83 -7.51
N LEU A 358 5.32 -15.89 -8.03
CA LEU A 358 6.52 -15.97 -7.20
C LEU A 358 6.62 -14.76 -6.26
N ARG A 359 6.32 -13.56 -6.77
CA ARG A 359 6.27 -12.33 -6.00
C ARG A 359 5.26 -12.39 -4.85
N LEU A 360 4.05 -12.89 -5.10
CA LEU A 360 3.02 -13.04 -4.06
C LEU A 360 3.46 -14.03 -2.97
N ILE A 361 4.09 -15.14 -3.36
CA ILE A 361 4.60 -16.14 -2.42
C ILE A 361 5.74 -15.55 -1.55
N GLU A 362 6.62 -14.74 -2.13
CA GLU A 362 7.68 -14.05 -1.40
C GLU A 362 7.13 -13.07 -0.35
N ILE A 363 6.15 -12.24 -0.74
CA ILE A 363 5.49 -11.30 0.18
C ILE A 363 4.84 -12.05 1.36
N ASP A 364 4.09 -13.12 1.08
CA ASP A 364 3.42 -13.92 2.11
C ASP A 364 4.39 -14.64 3.04
N SER A 365 5.45 -15.27 2.49
CA SER A 365 6.49 -15.95 3.27
C SER A 365 7.20 -14.96 4.20
N HIS A 366 7.62 -13.80 3.67
CA HIS A 366 8.32 -12.79 4.46
C HIS A 366 7.47 -12.30 5.63
N LYS A 367 6.17 -12.07 5.41
CA LYS A 367 5.25 -11.68 6.49
C LYS A 367 5.06 -12.76 7.54
N LYS A 368 5.03 -14.03 7.13
CA LYS A 368 4.93 -15.16 8.09
C LYS A 368 6.20 -15.30 8.93
N GLU A 369 7.38 -15.16 8.30
CA GLU A 369 8.69 -15.26 8.96
C GLU A 369 8.92 -14.13 9.97
N THR A 370 8.59 -12.89 9.60
CA THR A 370 8.85 -11.69 10.42
C THR A 370 7.76 -11.35 11.43
N LYS A 371 6.72 -12.18 11.56
CA LYS A 371 5.52 -11.89 12.35
C LYS A 371 5.79 -11.55 13.83
N ASN A 372 6.83 -12.15 14.41
CA ASN A 372 7.17 -11.98 15.82
C ASN A 372 8.39 -11.06 16.03
N ASP A 373 8.96 -10.53 14.93
CA ASP A 373 10.10 -9.64 14.99
C ASP A 373 9.61 -8.20 15.28
N TYR A 374 10.45 -7.45 15.98
CA TYR A 374 10.25 -6.01 16.15
C TYR A 374 11.32 -5.24 15.39
N PHE A 375 10.89 -4.38 14.48
CA PHE A 375 11.77 -3.51 13.70
C PHE A 375 11.65 -2.09 14.23
N PRO A 376 12.64 -1.56 14.97
CA PRO A 376 12.55 -0.19 15.48
C PRO A 376 12.47 0.83 14.34
N SER A 377 11.86 1.99 14.61
CA SER A 377 11.97 3.12 13.71
C SER A 377 13.44 3.54 13.59
N THR A 378 13.87 3.88 12.39
CA THR A 378 15.22 4.36 12.08
C THR A 378 15.22 5.88 11.98
N SER A 379 16.37 6.55 11.88
CA SER A 379 16.35 7.96 11.45
C SER A 379 15.90 8.04 9.98
N PRO A 380 15.09 9.05 9.59
CA PRO A 380 14.76 9.28 8.18
C PRO A 380 16.06 9.40 7.36
N SER A 381 16.13 8.75 6.20
CA SER A 381 17.30 8.80 5.34
C SER A 381 17.65 10.26 5.02
N THR A 382 18.77 10.76 5.55
CA THR A 382 19.22 12.14 5.32
C THR A 382 19.90 12.33 3.97
N ILE A 383 19.76 11.38 3.03
CA ILE A 383 20.49 11.35 1.76
C ILE A 383 20.40 12.75 1.12
N LYS A 384 21.53 13.46 1.14
CA LYS A 384 21.67 14.72 0.41
C LYS A 384 21.45 14.37 -1.05
N ARG A 385 20.59 15.15 -1.71
CA ARG A 385 20.28 15.00 -3.14
C ARG A 385 21.54 14.88 -3.96
#